data_AF-A0A948B4N7-F1
#
_entry.id   AF-A0A948B4N7-F1
#
_cell.length_a   1.000
_cell.length_b   1.000
_cell.length_c   1.000
_cell.angle_alpha   90.00
_cell.angle_beta   90.00
_cell.angle_gamma   90.00
#
_symmetry.space_group_name_H-M   'P 1'
#
loop_
_entity.id
_entity.type
_entity.pdbx_description
1 polymer ?
#
loop_
_entity_poly.entity_id
_entity_poly.type
_entity_poly.pdbx_seq_one_letter_code
_entity_poly.pdbx_strand_id
1 'polypeptide(L)'
;MPTKNISQIFGELSFEKKLLGVGSVLLILSLFLPWYQDLDSFKTGDMFLGITGPLYLAGYSLLILAAINIAMLFAEINGRKIPYLSVKPSAFYFATGLFAFFMLLVVNSVYFHAKFGINITLKQSQFGMFFAFIASSFITIGGYLSTRDKASLLREFEDETRDPLIEFPKQEKPRENIRTNVSTEPAMDPVQIQQDVSSAASASGKKSVQPYRLDL
;
A
#
# COMPACT_ATOMS: atom_id res chain seq x y z
N MET A 1 -20.01 21.96 -16.61
CA MET A 1 -19.60 20.54 -16.72
C MET A 1 -20.82 19.69 -16.41
N PRO A 2 -21.23 18.76 -17.29
CA PRO A 2 -22.40 17.91 -17.05
C PRO A 2 -22.16 17.07 -15.79
N THR A 3 -23.08 17.15 -14.84
CA THR A 3 -23.05 16.36 -13.60
C THR A 3 -23.42 14.93 -13.93
N LYS A 4 -22.43 14.03 -14.00
CA LYS A 4 -22.71 12.58 -14.09
C LYS A 4 -23.54 12.16 -12.88
N ASN A 5 -24.58 11.37 -13.09
CA ASN A 5 -25.39 10.82 -12.01
C ASN A 5 -24.57 9.80 -11.19
N ILE A 6 -24.74 9.77 -9.87
CA ILE A 6 -24.01 8.85 -8.96
C ILE A 6 -24.18 7.39 -9.39
N SER A 7 -25.36 7.02 -9.89
CA SER A 7 -25.63 5.67 -10.41
C SER A 7 -24.78 5.32 -11.63
N GLN A 8 -24.51 6.27 -12.53
CA GLN A 8 -23.65 6.07 -13.70
C GLN A 8 -22.19 5.90 -13.29
N ILE A 9 -21.72 6.75 -12.37
CA ILE A 9 -20.36 6.64 -11.80
C ILE A 9 -20.18 5.27 -11.16
N PHE A 10 -21.17 4.84 -10.35
CA PHE A 10 -21.14 3.52 -9.71
C PHE A 10 -21.19 2.39 -10.74
N GLY A 11 -21.92 2.53 -11.84
CA GLY A 11 -21.96 1.55 -12.93
C GLY A 11 -20.58 1.31 -13.55
N GLU A 12 -19.84 2.39 -13.83
CA GLU A 12 -18.52 2.39 -14.48
C GLU A 12 -17.38 1.85 -13.59
N LEU A 13 -17.59 1.75 -12.28
CA LEU A 13 -16.58 1.26 -11.33
C LEU A 13 -16.32 -0.25 -11.46
N SER A 14 -15.04 -0.64 -11.39
CA SER A 14 -14.63 -2.05 -11.36
C SER A 14 -15.20 -2.76 -10.12
N PHE A 15 -15.38 -4.08 -10.21
CA PHE A 15 -16.04 -4.86 -9.15
C PHE A 15 -15.30 -4.76 -7.82
N GLU A 16 -13.97 -4.73 -7.84
CA GLU A 16 -13.11 -4.62 -6.67
C GLU A 16 -13.35 -3.29 -5.94
N LYS A 17 -13.47 -2.20 -6.70
CA LYS A 17 -13.74 -0.86 -6.17
C LYS A 17 -15.14 -0.74 -5.58
N LYS A 18 -16.13 -1.39 -6.20
CA LYS A 18 -17.49 -1.51 -5.65
C LYS A 18 -17.46 -2.23 -4.30
N LEU A 19 -16.74 -3.35 -4.22
CA LEU A 19 -16.61 -4.13 -2.99
C LEU A 19 -15.92 -3.34 -1.87
N LEU A 20 -14.85 -2.60 -2.21
CA LEU A 20 -14.16 -1.69 -1.28
C LEU A 20 -15.08 -0.57 -0.76
N GLY A 21 -15.83 0.08 -1.66
CA GLY A 21 -16.76 1.15 -1.31
C GLY A 21 -17.90 0.65 -0.43
N VAL A 22 -18.57 -0.43 -0.84
CA VAL A 22 -19.66 -1.06 -0.08
C VAL A 22 -19.16 -1.54 1.28
N GLY A 23 -18.01 -2.22 1.33
CA GLY A 23 -17.40 -2.66 2.58
C GLY A 23 -17.09 -1.50 3.51
N SER A 24 -16.54 -0.39 3.01
CA SER A 24 -16.22 0.77 3.84
C SER A 24 -17.47 1.48 4.37
N VAL A 25 -18.51 1.66 3.53
CA VAL A 25 -19.79 2.23 3.97
C VAL A 25 -20.48 1.32 4.99
N LEU A 26 -20.50 0.01 4.74
CA LEU A 26 -21.07 -0.97 5.64
C LEU A 26 -20.33 -0.99 6.99
N LEU A 27 -19.00 -0.83 6.99
CA LEU A 27 -18.21 -0.74 8.22
C LEU A 27 -18.62 0.50 9.03
N ILE A 28 -18.78 1.66 8.38
CA ILE A 28 -19.26 2.88 9.05
C ILE A 28 -20.65 2.66 9.64
N LEU A 29 -21.60 2.12 8.86
CA LEU A 29 -22.94 1.85 9.35
C LEU A 29 -22.92 0.89 10.54
N SER A 30 -22.08 -0.14 10.51
CA SER A 30 -21.94 -1.12 11.58
C SER A 30 -21.48 -0.52 12.91
N LEU A 31 -20.75 0.59 12.88
CA LEU A 31 -20.25 1.28 14.08
C LEU A 31 -21.34 2.05 14.84
N PHE A 32 -22.41 2.44 14.14
CA PHE A 32 -23.60 3.07 14.72
C PHE A 32 -24.67 2.04 15.09
N LEU A 33 -24.42 0.76 14.86
CA LEU A 33 -25.27 -0.33 15.31
C LEU A 33 -24.77 -0.90 16.65
N PRO A 34 -25.67 -1.52 17.44
CA PRO A 34 -25.29 -2.21 18.67
C PRO A 34 -24.23 -3.28 18.39
N TRP A 35 -23.10 -3.20 19.07
CA TRP A 35 -22.01 -4.17 18.98
C TRP A 35 -22.13 -5.24 20.07
N TYR A 36 -22.46 -4.82 21.27
CA TYR A 36 -22.62 -5.72 22.41
C TYR A 36 -23.65 -5.18 23.41
N GLN A 37 -24.17 -6.09 24.21
CA GLN A 37 -25.10 -5.80 25.28
C GLN A 37 -24.71 -6.58 26.53
N ASP A 38 -24.62 -5.86 27.64
CA ASP A 38 -24.29 -6.42 28.94
C ASP A 38 -25.56 -6.53 29.77
N LEU A 39 -25.94 -7.75 30.14
CA LEU A 39 -27.17 -8.03 30.87
C LEU A 39 -26.85 -8.40 32.33
N ASP A 40 -27.56 -7.75 33.25
CA ASP A 40 -27.59 -8.13 34.66
C ASP A 40 -28.57 -9.30 34.88
N SER A 41 -28.57 -9.87 36.09
CA SER A 41 -29.46 -10.93 36.55
C SER A 41 -30.95 -10.61 36.37
N PHE A 42 -31.30 -9.32 36.34
CA PHE A 42 -32.66 -8.84 36.10
C PHE A 42 -33.03 -8.64 34.62
N LYS A 43 -32.15 -9.04 33.68
CA LYS A 43 -32.29 -8.84 32.22
C LYS A 43 -32.38 -7.38 31.78
N THR A 44 -32.14 -6.44 32.68
CA THR A 44 -31.82 -5.05 32.36
C THR A 44 -30.34 -4.94 32.04
N GLY A 45 -30.00 -4.16 31.03
CA GLY A 45 -28.65 -4.11 30.54
C GLY A 45 -28.38 -2.90 29.66
N ASP A 46 -27.13 -2.48 29.64
CA ASP A 46 -26.67 -1.39 28.79
C ASP A 46 -26.29 -1.94 27.41
N MET A 47 -26.69 -1.20 26.38
CA MET A 47 -26.38 -1.51 24.99
C MET A 47 -25.31 -0.54 24.51
N PHE A 48 -24.25 -1.08 23.94
CA PHE A 48 -23.13 -0.28 23.47
C PHE A 48 -22.98 -0.40 21.95
N LEU A 49 -22.93 0.76 21.29
CA LEU A 49 -22.54 0.91 19.90
C LEU A 49 -21.03 0.77 19.76
N GLY A 50 -20.53 0.53 18.56
CA GLY A 50 -19.08 0.41 18.31
C GLY A 50 -18.27 1.66 18.68
N ILE A 51 -18.88 2.85 18.61
CA ILE A 51 -18.26 4.13 18.98
C ILE A 51 -18.50 4.54 20.44
N THR A 52 -19.19 3.72 21.23
CA THR A 52 -19.54 4.02 22.63
C THR A 52 -19.08 2.91 23.58
N GLY A 53 -19.10 3.17 24.88
CA GLY A 53 -18.69 2.20 25.90
C GLY A 53 -17.18 2.04 26.01
N PRO A 54 -16.68 1.02 26.71
CA PRO A 54 -15.25 0.94 27.04
C PRO A 54 -14.34 0.61 25.84
N LEU A 55 -14.90 0.11 24.74
CA LEU A 55 -14.16 -0.26 23.52
C LEU A 55 -14.24 0.81 22.42
N TYR A 56 -14.69 2.03 22.77
CA TYR A 56 -14.91 3.13 21.82
C TYR A 56 -13.68 3.48 20.98
N LEU A 57 -12.47 3.38 21.54
CA LEU A 57 -11.23 3.69 20.82
C LEU A 57 -11.04 2.78 19.60
N ALA A 58 -11.37 1.49 19.72
CA ALA A 58 -11.32 0.58 18.58
C ALA A 58 -12.35 0.99 17.51
N GLY A 59 -13.56 1.37 17.92
CA GLY A 59 -14.59 1.90 17.01
C GLY A 59 -14.13 3.14 16.25
N TYR A 60 -13.57 4.14 16.93
CA TYR A 60 -13.04 5.35 16.26
C TYR A 60 -11.88 5.03 15.33
N SER A 61 -11.02 4.09 15.70
CA SER A 61 -9.92 3.63 14.84
C SER A 61 -10.47 3.06 13.52
N LEU A 62 -11.49 2.20 13.60
CA LEU A 62 -12.17 1.65 12.43
C LEU A 62 -12.92 2.72 11.64
N LEU A 63 -13.53 3.70 12.30
CA LEU A 63 -14.22 4.82 11.65
C LEU A 63 -13.26 5.64 10.79
N ILE A 64 -12.12 6.03 11.37
CA ILE A 64 -11.08 6.79 10.68
C ILE A 64 -10.55 5.98 9.48
N LEU A 65 -10.30 4.70 9.69
CA LEU A 65 -9.82 3.81 8.63
C LEU A 65 -10.81 3.70 7.46
N ALA A 66 -12.09 3.50 7.77
CA ALA A 66 -13.15 3.44 6.76
C ALA A 66 -13.32 4.78 6.03
N ALA A 67 -13.24 5.90 6.75
CA ALA A 67 -13.29 7.23 6.16
C ALA A 67 -12.10 7.49 5.22
N ILE A 68 -10.88 7.08 5.60
CA ILE A 68 -9.69 7.16 4.75
C ILE A 68 -9.88 6.32 3.49
N ASN A 69 -10.39 5.10 3.62
CA ASN A 69 -10.65 4.23 2.47
C ASN A 69 -11.64 4.85 1.47
N ILE A 70 -12.72 5.45 1.98
CA ILE A 70 -13.70 6.16 1.15
C ILE A 70 -13.06 7.39 0.49
N ALA A 71 -12.30 8.19 1.25
CA ALA A 71 -11.64 9.38 0.72
C ALA A 71 -10.63 9.03 -0.38
N MET A 72 -9.84 7.97 -0.20
CA MET A 72 -8.92 7.47 -1.22
C MET A 72 -9.64 6.95 -2.46
N LEU A 73 -10.75 6.21 -2.28
CA LEU A 73 -11.56 5.73 -3.39
C LEU A 73 -12.15 6.88 -4.20
N PHE A 74 -12.68 7.92 -3.53
CA PHE A 74 -13.16 9.13 -4.19
C PHE A 74 -12.04 9.92 -4.89
N ALA A 75 -10.86 10.00 -4.28
CA ALA A 75 -9.71 10.63 -4.93
C ALA A 75 -9.32 9.90 -6.23
N GLU A 76 -9.31 8.56 -6.21
CA GLU A 76 -9.02 7.74 -7.38
C GLU A 76 -10.09 7.90 -8.48
N ILE A 77 -11.38 7.93 -8.13
CA ILE A 77 -12.49 8.16 -9.07
C ILE A 77 -12.37 9.54 -9.73
N ASN A 78 -11.96 10.56 -8.97
CA ASN A 78 -11.79 11.92 -9.45
C ASN A 78 -10.46 12.12 -10.23
N GLY A 79 -9.67 11.07 -10.44
CA GLY A 79 -8.36 11.15 -11.11
C GLY A 79 -7.35 12.01 -10.34
N ARG A 80 -7.59 12.30 -9.05
CA ARG A 80 -6.65 13.07 -8.24
C ARG A 80 -5.48 12.17 -7.89
N LYS A 81 -4.26 12.67 -8.09
CA LYS A 81 -3.06 12.01 -7.60
C LYS A 81 -3.13 11.99 -6.08
N ILE A 82 -3.26 10.79 -5.51
CA ILE A 82 -3.18 10.59 -4.07
C ILE A 82 -1.78 11.07 -3.64
N PRO A 83 -1.67 11.94 -2.61
CA PRO A 83 -0.37 12.43 -2.15
C PRO A 83 0.57 11.25 -1.89
N TYR A 84 1.83 11.38 -2.31
CA TYR A 84 2.87 10.34 -2.40
C TYR A 84 2.89 9.37 -1.20
N LEU A 85 2.05 8.33 -1.24
CA LEU A 85 2.30 7.10 -0.51
C LEU A 85 3.16 6.23 -1.42
N SER A 86 4.34 5.86 -0.95
CA SER A 86 5.24 4.91 -1.64
C SER A 86 4.64 3.49 -1.76
N VAL A 87 3.41 3.29 -1.27
CA VAL A 87 2.71 2.01 -1.24
C VAL A 87 1.62 2.00 -2.31
N LYS A 88 1.52 0.88 -3.04
CA LYS A 88 0.45 0.66 -4.01
C LYS A 88 -0.92 0.80 -3.30
N PRO A 89 -1.88 1.60 -3.82
CA PRO A 89 -3.18 1.79 -3.18
C PRO A 89 -3.93 0.48 -2.88
N SER A 90 -3.81 -0.52 -3.77
CA SER A 90 -4.41 -1.85 -3.56
C SER A 90 -3.89 -2.57 -2.32
N ALA A 91 -2.56 -2.51 -2.09
CA ALA A 91 -1.92 -3.10 -0.92
C ALA A 91 -2.32 -2.37 0.37
N PHE A 92 -2.51 -1.04 0.29
CA PHE A 92 -3.06 -0.26 1.40
C PHE A 92 -4.46 -0.75 1.77
N TYR A 93 -5.40 -0.84 0.82
CA TYR A 93 -6.76 -1.32 1.11
C TYR A 93 -6.76 -2.73 1.72
N PHE A 94 -5.95 -3.64 1.18
CA PHE A 94 -5.79 -4.99 1.74
C PHE A 94 -5.30 -4.95 3.20
N ALA A 95 -4.24 -4.17 3.48
CA ALA A 95 -3.70 -4.01 4.82
C ALA A 95 -4.73 -3.38 5.78
N THR A 96 -5.49 -2.38 5.33
CA THR A 96 -6.55 -1.78 6.16
C THR A 96 -7.68 -2.76 6.47
N GLY A 97 -8.08 -3.60 5.50
CA GLY A 97 -9.08 -4.64 5.73
C GLY A 97 -8.61 -5.67 6.75
N LEU A 98 -7.36 -6.14 6.62
CA LEU A 98 -6.77 -7.08 7.56
C LEU A 98 -6.61 -6.49 8.96
N PHE A 99 -6.17 -5.23 9.04
CA PHE A 99 -6.08 -4.50 10.32
C PHE A 99 -7.46 -4.30 10.96
N ALA A 100 -8.49 -3.97 10.18
CA ALA A 100 -9.85 -3.87 10.67
C ALA A 100 -10.35 -5.20 11.24
N PHE A 101 -10.12 -6.29 10.51
CA PHE A 101 -10.47 -7.64 10.96
C PHE A 101 -9.74 -8.01 12.27
N PHE A 102 -8.43 -7.73 12.35
CA PHE A 102 -7.64 -7.92 13.56
C PHE A 102 -8.18 -7.11 14.75
N MET A 103 -8.50 -5.82 14.55
CA MET A 103 -9.07 -4.97 15.60
C MET A 103 -10.41 -5.52 16.09
N LEU A 104 -11.27 -6.05 15.21
CA LEU A 104 -12.53 -6.69 15.61
C LEU A 104 -12.30 -7.97 16.43
N LEU A 105 -11.26 -8.76 16.11
CA LEU A 105 -10.87 -9.90 16.94
C LEU A 105 -10.39 -9.46 18.33
N VAL A 106 -9.59 -8.39 18.41
CA VAL A 106 -9.13 -7.82 19.69
C VAL A 106 -10.32 -7.33 20.50
N VAL A 107 -11.26 -6.60 19.91
CA VAL A 107 -12.49 -6.13 20.55
C VAL A 107 -13.28 -7.31 21.13
N ASN A 108 -13.52 -8.36 20.35
CA ASN A 108 -14.23 -9.54 20.84
C ASN A 108 -13.46 -10.25 21.96
N SER A 109 -12.14 -10.39 21.83
CA SER A 109 -11.29 -11.00 22.85
C SER A 109 -11.37 -10.25 24.18
N VAL A 110 -11.26 -8.92 24.16
CA VAL A 110 -11.39 -8.07 25.36
C VAL A 110 -12.80 -8.14 25.93
N TYR A 111 -13.82 -8.05 25.07
CA TYR A 111 -15.23 -8.09 25.50
C TYR A 111 -15.57 -9.39 26.23
N PHE A 112 -15.20 -10.53 25.68
CA PHE A 112 -15.49 -11.84 26.27
C PHE A 112 -14.56 -12.24 27.42
N HIS A 113 -13.57 -11.41 27.77
CA HIS A 113 -12.69 -11.69 28.89
C HIS A 113 -13.45 -11.65 30.23
N ALA A 114 -13.21 -12.62 31.13
CA ALA A 114 -13.96 -12.80 32.37
C ALA A 114 -13.86 -11.60 33.34
N LYS A 115 -12.75 -10.85 33.28
CA LYS A 115 -12.55 -9.63 34.11
C LYS A 115 -13.16 -8.36 33.53
N PHE A 116 -13.66 -8.41 32.29
CA PHE A 116 -14.21 -7.24 31.64
C PHE A 116 -15.68 -7.07 32.07
N GLY A 117 -15.96 -6.04 32.87
CA GLY A 117 -17.27 -5.77 33.45
C GLY A 117 -17.56 -6.58 34.72
N ILE A 118 -17.59 -5.87 35.85
CA ILE A 118 -17.86 -6.45 37.17
C ILE A 118 -19.38 -6.57 37.30
N ASN A 119 -19.88 -7.74 37.72
CA ASN A 119 -21.30 -8.04 37.93
C ASN A 119 -22.18 -8.20 36.67
N ILE A 120 -21.59 -8.54 35.52
CA ILE A 120 -22.36 -8.88 34.31
C ILE A 120 -22.63 -10.39 34.29
N THR A 121 -23.90 -10.78 34.25
CA THR A 121 -24.30 -12.20 34.22
C THR A 121 -24.22 -12.78 32.81
N LEU A 122 -24.56 -11.99 31.79
CA LEU A 122 -24.59 -12.45 30.41
C LEU A 122 -24.05 -11.39 29.45
N LYS A 123 -23.14 -11.81 28.56
CA LYS A 123 -22.54 -11.01 27.50
C LYS A 123 -23.09 -11.45 26.15
N GLN A 124 -23.65 -10.52 25.38
CA GLN A 124 -24.24 -10.82 24.08
C GLN A 124 -23.60 -9.98 22.98
N SER A 125 -23.14 -10.65 21.92
CA SER A 125 -22.73 -9.97 20.69
C SER A 125 -23.97 -9.64 19.86
N GLN A 126 -24.02 -8.42 19.34
CA GLN A 126 -25.17 -7.88 18.62
C GLN A 126 -24.86 -7.74 17.12
N PHE A 127 -25.90 -7.46 16.32
CA PHE A 127 -25.82 -7.43 14.86
C PHE A 127 -24.73 -6.52 14.30
N GLY A 128 -24.42 -5.39 14.94
CA GLY A 128 -23.37 -4.47 14.49
C GLY A 128 -21.99 -5.14 14.40
N MET A 129 -21.69 -6.07 15.31
CA MET A 129 -20.43 -6.81 15.28
C MET A 129 -20.33 -7.71 14.05
N PHE A 130 -21.41 -8.42 13.71
CA PHE A 130 -21.46 -9.28 12.53
C PHE A 130 -21.30 -8.47 11.23
N PHE A 131 -21.97 -7.33 11.13
CA PHE A 131 -21.81 -6.43 9.98
C PHE A 131 -20.38 -5.90 9.86
N ALA A 132 -19.71 -5.59 10.97
CA ALA A 132 -18.32 -5.15 10.96
C ALA A 132 -17.37 -6.25 10.42
N PHE A 133 -17.60 -7.51 10.77
CA PHE A 133 -16.84 -8.64 10.21
C PHE A 133 -17.09 -8.85 8.72
N ILE A 134 -18.34 -8.76 8.27
CA ILE A 134 -18.69 -8.86 6.85
C ILE A 134 -18.05 -7.71 6.06
N ALA A 135 -18.16 -6.48 6.60
CA ALA A 135 -17.61 -5.29 6.00
C ALA A 135 -16.07 -5.34 5.88
N SER A 136 -15.37 -5.71 6.94
CA SER A 136 -13.90 -5.90 6.92
C SER A 136 -13.48 -7.02 5.97
N SER A 137 -14.27 -8.10 5.85
CA SER A 137 -14.04 -9.16 4.87
C SER A 137 -14.17 -8.65 3.44
N PHE A 138 -15.19 -7.83 3.13
CA PHE A 138 -15.33 -7.19 1.81
C PHE A 138 -14.17 -6.26 1.49
N ILE A 139 -13.71 -5.44 2.44
CA ILE A 139 -12.55 -4.57 2.23
C ILE A 139 -11.30 -5.40 1.96
N THR A 140 -11.09 -6.48 2.72
CA THR A 140 -9.93 -7.37 2.56
C THR A 140 -9.94 -8.06 1.21
N ILE A 141 -11.07 -8.67 0.82
CA ILE A 141 -11.21 -9.35 -0.48
C ILE A 141 -11.07 -8.34 -1.62
N GLY A 142 -11.71 -7.18 -1.54
CA GLY A 142 -11.63 -6.12 -2.55
C GLY A 142 -10.21 -5.58 -2.72
N GLY A 143 -9.49 -5.39 -1.62
CA GLY A 143 -8.07 -4.98 -1.64
C GLY A 143 -7.17 -6.06 -2.24
N TYR A 144 -7.43 -7.33 -1.91
CA TYR A 144 -6.69 -8.47 -2.46
C TYR A 144 -6.90 -8.63 -3.98
N LEU A 145 -8.14 -8.60 -4.45
CA LEU A 145 -8.46 -8.70 -5.88
C LEU A 145 -7.85 -7.53 -6.67
N SER A 146 -8.00 -6.30 -6.16
CA SER A 146 -7.40 -5.09 -6.73
C SER A 146 -5.86 -5.15 -6.82
N THR A 147 -5.21 -5.97 -5.99
CA THR A 147 -3.76 -6.21 -6.03
C THR A 147 -3.37 -7.20 -7.13
N ARG A 148 -4.21 -8.21 -7.42
CA ARG A 148 -3.94 -9.23 -8.44
C ARG A 148 -4.05 -8.67 -9.86
N ASP A 149 -5.09 -7.92 -10.16
CA ASP A 149 -5.36 -7.44 -11.53
C ASP A 149 -4.27 -6.51 -12.07
N LYS A 150 -3.59 -5.75 -11.19
CA LYS A 150 -2.47 -4.89 -11.58
C LYS A 150 -1.15 -5.66 -11.72
N ALA A 151 -1.00 -6.78 -11.03
CA ALA A 151 0.19 -7.61 -11.14
C ALA A 151 0.21 -8.42 -12.44
N SER A 152 -0.96 -8.81 -12.96
CA SER A 152 -1.08 -9.41 -14.29
C SER A 152 -0.78 -8.42 -15.41
N LEU A 153 -1.31 -7.18 -15.34
CA LEU A 153 -1.02 -6.16 -16.35
C LEU A 153 0.46 -5.78 -16.41
N LEU A 154 1.13 -5.66 -15.25
CA LEU A 154 2.57 -5.37 -15.24
C LEU A 154 3.40 -6.51 -15.84
N ARG A 155 2.99 -7.76 -15.64
CA ARG A 155 3.64 -8.92 -16.29
C ARG A 155 3.42 -8.92 -17.79
N GLU A 156 2.23 -8.56 -18.25
CA GLU A 156 1.91 -8.45 -19.68
C GLU A 156 2.75 -7.36 -20.36
N PHE A 157 2.92 -6.18 -19.71
CA PHE A 157 3.81 -5.14 -20.22
C PHE A 157 5.29 -5.52 -20.19
N GLU A 158 5.73 -6.26 -19.17
CA GLU A 158 7.13 -6.71 -19.04
C GLU A 158 7.48 -7.81 -20.06
N ASP A 159 6.51 -8.66 -20.41
CA ASP A 159 6.64 -9.63 -21.50
C ASP A 159 6.59 -8.94 -22.89
N GLU A 160 5.82 -7.87 -23.06
CA GLU A 160 5.76 -7.09 -24.31
C GLU A 160 7.01 -6.19 -24.53
N THR A 161 7.68 -5.74 -23.45
CA THR A 161 8.96 -5.00 -23.56
C THR A 161 10.20 -5.90 -23.66
N ARG A 162 10.03 -7.22 -23.54
CA ARG A 162 11.12 -8.19 -23.67
C ARG A 162 11.47 -8.57 -25.10
N ASP A 163 10.70 -8.13 -26.08
CA ASP A 163 11.15 -8.15 -27.48
C ASP A 163 12.11 -6.97 -27.67
N PRO A 164 13.43 -7.21 -27.80
CA PRO A 164 14.37 -6.12 -27.99
C PRO A 164 14.07 -5.47 -29.35
N LEU A 165 13.58 -4.23 -29.34
CA LEU A 165 13.43 -3.40 -30.54
C LEU A 165 14.76 -3.15 -31.29
N ILE A 166 15.88 -3.58 -30.71
CA ILE A 166 17.21 -3.52 -31.32
C ILE A 166 17.70 -4.97 -31.47
N GLU A 167 17.38 -5.57 -32.61
CA GLU A 167 18.10 -6.75 -33.07
C GLU A 167 19.54 -6.34 -33.33
N PHE A 168 20.46 -6.72 -32.43
CA PHE A 168 21.88 -6.55 -32.71
C PHE A 168 22.22 -7.42 -33.92
N PRO A 169 22.70 -6.84 -35.03
CA PRO A 169 23.10 -7.63 -36.18
C PRO A 169 24.17 -8.61 -35.72
N LYS A 170 23.86 -9.90 -35.87
CA LYS A 170 24.74 -11.03 -35.53
C LYS A 170 26.06 -10.80 -36.24
N GLN A 171 27.10 -10.37 -35.51
CA GLN A 171 28.43 -10.18 -36.09
C GLN A 171 28.88 -11.53 -36.67
N GLU A 172 28.85 -11.65 -38.00
CA GLU A 172 29.48 -12.75 -38.69
C GLU A 172 30.97 -12.68 -38.35
N LYS A 173 31.46 -13.71 -37.65
CA LYS A 173 32.87 -13.84 -37.31
C LYS A 173 33.71 -13.63 -38.58
N PRO A 174 34.64 -12.66 -38.59
CA PRO A 174 35.57 -12.51 -39.70
C PRO A 174 36.31 -13.85 -39.88
N ARG A 175 36.21 -14.44 -41.08
CA ARG A 175 37.04 -15.59 -41.44
C ARG A 175 38.49 -15.14 -41.45
N GLU A 176 39.19 -15.48 -40.38
CA GLU A 176 40.63 -15.34 -40.22
C GLU A 176 41.33 -16.18 -41.29
N ASN A 177 41.82 -15.52 -42.34
CA ASN A 177 42.69 -16.09 -43.34
C ASN A 177 43.89 -15.14 -43.51
N ILE A 178 44.70 -15.03 -42.45
CA ILE A 178 45.98 -14.33 -42.52
C ILE A 178 47.05 -15.37 -42.85
N ARG A 179 47.43 -15.39 -44.13
CA ARG A 179 48.67 -16.03 -44.60
C ARG A 179 49.85 -15.23 -44.07
N THR A 180 50.60 -15.82 -43.16
CA THR A 180 51.94 -15.37 -42.75
C THR A 180 52.92 -15.53 -43.91
N ASN A 181 53.41 -14.41 -44.44
CA ASN A 181 54.72 -14.30 -45.07
C ASN A 181 55.32 -12.97 -44.56
N VAL A 182 56.19 -13.06 -43.55
CA VAL A 182 57.02 -11.93 -43.12
C VAL A 182 58.47 -12.37 -43.26
N SER A 183 59.12 -11.77 -44.25
CA SER A 183 60.56 -11.81 -44.47
C SER A 183 61.24 -10.91 -43.44
N THR A 184 62.37 -11.40 -42.95
CA THR A 184 63.33 -10.82 -42.01
C THR A 184 63.94 -9.50 -42.51
N GLU A 185 64.08 -8.49 -41.65
CA GLU A 185 65.27 -7.62 -41.52
C GLU A 185 65.20 -6.77 -40.22
N PRO A 186 66.35 -6.28 -39.69
CA PRO A 186 66.58 -6.18 -38.25
C PRO A 186 66.76 -4.75 -37.69
N ALA A 187 66.54 -4.67 -36.37
CA ALA A 187 67.16 -3.82 -35.34
C ALA A 187 67.32 -2.30 -35.57
N MET A 188 66.63 -1.51 -34.73
CA MET A 188 67.17 -0.27 -34.20
C MET A 188 66.72 -0.06 -32.74
N ASP A 189 67.69 0.30 -31.90
CA ASP A 189 67.72 0.33 -30.44
C ASP A 189 66.94 1.50 -29.78
N PRO A 190 66.75 1.47 -28.44
CA PRO A 190 65.72 2.24 -27.74
C PRO A 190 66.16 3.64 -27.30
N VAL A 191 65.27 4.63 -27.43
CA VAL A 191 65.42 5.95 -26.79
C VAL A 191 64.69 5.93 -25.44
N GLN A 192 65.48 5.99 -24.37
CA GLN A 192 65.04 6.33 -23.02
C GLN A 192 64.72 7.83 -22.94
N ILE A 193 63.55 8.19 -22.41
CA ILE A 193 63.34 9.52 -21.81
C ILE A 193 62.87 9.31 -20.38
N GLN A 194 63.67 9.89 -19.50
CA GLN A 194 63.66 9.78 -18.05
C GLN A 194 62.76 10.86 -17.43
N GLN A 195 62.11 10.45 -16.34
CA GLN A 195 61.48 11.20 -15.25
C GLN A 195 61.63 12.73 -15.24
N ASP A 196 60.50 13.41 -14.97
CA ASP A 196 60.53 14.51 -14.00
C ASP A 196 59.30 14.50 -13.08
N VAL A 197 59.53 15.05 -11.90
CA VAL A 197 58.97 14.73 -10.59
C VAL A 197 57.90 15.76 -10.19
N SER A 198 56.93 15.32 -9.38
CA SER A 198 56.23 16.05 -8.31
C SER A 198 55.77 17.50 -8.53
N SER A 199 54.47 17.74 -8.41
CA SER A 199 53.99 18.74 -7.44
C SER A 199 52.49 18.61 -7.16
N ALA A 200 52.17 18.58 -5.86
CA ALA A 200 51.09 19.31 -5.18
C ALA A 200 49.63 19.18 -5.68
N ALA A 201 48.57 19.31 -4.88
CA ALA A 201 48.29 19.31 -3.47
C ALA A 201 46.76 19.56 -3.40
N SER A 202 46.10 18.95 -2.40
CA SER A 202 44.96 19.47 -1.64
C SER A 202 43.94 20.44 -2.27
N ALA A 203 42.69 20.00 -2.35
CA ALA A 203 41.49 20.80 -2.01
C ALA A 203 40.31 19.83 -1.76
N SER A 204 40.07 19.32 -0.54
CA SER A 204 39.35 19.96 0.58
C SER A 204 38.11 20.76 0.16
N GLY A 205 36.96 20.08 0.09
CA GLY A 205 35.63 20.68 -0.11
C GLY A 205 34.73 20.42 1.10
N LYS A 206 34.88 21.20 2.17
CA LYS A 206 34.02 21.16 3.36
C LYS A 206 32.84 22.12 3.15
N LYS A 207 31.67 21.60 2.80
CA LYS A 207 30.42 22.39 2.71
C LYS A 207 29.94 22.75 4.12
N SER A 208 29.88 24.04 4.41
CA SER A 208 29.29 24.61 5.62
C SER A 208 27.76 24.55 5.56
N VAL A 209 27.16 24.08 6.65
CA VAL A 209 25.71 24.08 6.89
C VAL A 209 25.36 25.42 7.54
N GLN A 210 24.44 26.18 6.94
CA GLN A 210 23.86 27.38 7.56
C GLN A 210 22.81 26.99 8.61
N PRO A 211 22.79 27.63 9.79
CA PRO A 211 21.71 27.47 10.74
C PRO A 211 20.48 28.30 10.31
N TYR A 212 19.31 27.67 10.37
CA TYR A 212 18.01 28.32 10.21
C TYR A 212 17.77 29.35 11.32
N ARG A 213 17.36 30.55 10.91
CA ARG A 213 16.90 31.65 11.78
C ARG A 213 15.45 31.36 12.16
N LEU A 214 15.18 31.29 13.46
CA LEU A 214 13.81 31.35 14.00
C LEU A 214 13.44 32.83 14.11
N ASP A 215 12.56 33.28 13.23
CA ASP A 215 11.86 34.55 13.41
C ASP A 215 10.65 34.28 14.32
N LEU A 216 10.60 35.06 15.40
CA LEU A 216 9.56 35.12 16.44
C LEU A 216 8.25 35.70 15.89
#